data_AF-A0A524HNN5-F1
#
_entry.id   AF-A0A524HNN5-F1
#
_cell.length_a   1.000
_cell.length_b   1.000
_cell.length_c   1.000
_cell.angle_alpha   90.00
_cell.angle_beta   90.00
_cell.angle_gamma   90.00
#
_symmetry.space_group_name_H-M   'P 1'
#
loop_
_entity.id
_entity.type
_entity.pdbx_description
1 polymer ?
#
loop_
_entity_poly.entity_id
_entity_poly.type
_entity_poly.pdbx_seq_one_letter_code
_entity_poly.pdbx_strand_id
1 'polypeptide(L)'
;MLRSNEDGEVVGMSGESARVTQAARFGRAGALRSVVGAGIGDTLTRVRGFRGGPMRSGVWVVLLVCGLLTTSLPVLAQVAPPRGVELADLTWQEAESVLTPDAVVVIALGAAAKEHGPHLRLDNDYHMAEYLKRRILESSDVVVAPTITYHFYPAFLEYPGSTHLRFETARDLVVDGVTSQAAYGPQGFYVLNTGVSTARPLAAAAEIMTERG
;
A
#
# COMPACT_ATOMS: atom_id res chain seq x y z
N MET A 1 18.94 -38.43 -13.07
CA MET A 1 18.62 -39.72 -12.44
C MET A 1 17.81 -39.40 -11.18
N LEU A 2 16.55 -39.85 -11.10
CA LEU A 2 15.58 -39.46 -10.06
C LEU A 2 15.38 -40.56 -9.01
N ARG A 3 15.03 -40.10 -7.78
CA ARG A 3 14.57 -40.72 -6.51
C ARG A 3 15.66 -40.97 -5.46
N SER A 4 15.44 -40.64 -4.18
CA SER A 4 14.28 -41.01 -3.34
C SER A 4 13.80 -39.95 -2.32
N ASN A 5 12.57 -40.14 -1.82
CA ASN A 5 11.86 -39.32 -0.84
C ASN A 5 11.59 -40.10 0.45
N GLU A 6 11.53 -39.38 1.57
CA GLU A 6 10.53 -39.52 2.65
C GLU A 6 10.31 -38.11 3.28
N ASP A 7 10.20 -37.01 2.52
CA ASP A 7 8.89 -36.38 2.24
C ASP A 7 8.93 -35.48 0.97
N GLY A 8 9.87 -35.74 0.06
CA GLY A 8 10.18 -34.94 -1.14
C GLY A 8 9.20 -35.04 -2.31
N GLU A 9 7.92 -34.75 -2.13
CA GLU A 9 6.99 -34.69 -3.27
C GLU A 9 7.21 -33.43 -4.13
N VAL A 10 7.97 -33.60 -5.23
CA VAL A 10 8.06 -32.64 -6.33
C VAL A 10 6.98 -32.98 -7.34
N VAL A 11 5.85 -32.29 -7.26
CA VAL A 11 4.83 -32.29 -8.31
C VAL A 11 5.20 -31.24 -9.36
N GLY A 12 5.51 -31.70 -10.57
CA GLY A 12 5.86 -30.83 -11.69
C GLY A 12 4.69 -29.96 -12.12
N MET A 13 4.88 -28.64 -12.12
CA MET A 13 3.95 -27.71 -12.74
C MET A 13 4.40 -27.41 -14.17
N SER A 14 3.70 -28.03 -15.11
CA SER A 14 3.64 -27.56 -16.49
C SER A 14 3.00 -26.17 -16.53
N GLY A 15 3.45 -25.36 -17.49
CA GLY A 15 3.26 -23.92 -17.47
C GLY A 15 1.81 -23.45 -17.59
N GLU A 16 1.45 -22.51 -16.73
CA GLU A 16 0.53 -21.44 -17.08
C GLU A 16 0.85 -20.21 -16.20
N SER A 17 1.09 -19.08 -16.86
CA SER A 17 1.36 -17.80 -16.24
C SER A 17 0.11 -17.31 -15.48
N ALA A 18 0.02 -17.60 -14.19
CA ALA A 18 -1.04 -17.10 -13.33
C ALA A 18 -0.51 -15.98 -12.43
N ARG A 19 -1.03 -14.78 -12.64
CA ARG A 19 -0.91 -13.66 -11.69
C ARG A 19 -1.58 -14.08 -10.38
N VAL A 20 -0.80 -14.38 -9.36
CA VAL A 20 -1.30 -14.66 -8.00
C VAL A 20 -0.96 -13.48 -7.11
N THR A 21 -1.83 -12.47 -7.10
CA THR A 21 -1.94 -11.54 -5.97
C THR A 21 -3.00 -12.12 -5.05
N GLN A 22 -2.60 -12.96 -4.10
CA GLN A 22 -3.52 -13.54 -3.12
C GLN A 22 -3.68 -12.55 -1.96
N ALA A 23 -4.71 -11.72 -2.02
CA ALA A 23 -5.19 -10.94 -0.88
C ALA A 23 -6.27 -11.76 -0.17
N ALA A 24 -5.96 -12.31 1.01
CA ALA A 24 -6.95 -13.00 1.84
C ALA A 24 -7.92 -11.96 2.43
N ARG A 25 -9.15 -11.89 1.91
CA ARG A 25 -10.18 -10.97 2.41
C ARG A 25 -10.88 -11.54 3.64
N PHE A 26 -10.97 -10.74 4.69
CA PHE A 26 -11.80 -10.98 5.88
C PHE A 26 -12.69 -9.75 6.13
N GLY A 27 -14.00 -9.96 6.29
CA GLY A 27 -14.97 -8.90 6.65
C GLY A 27 -16.34 -8.99 5.96
N ARG A 28 -17.43 -8.89 6.74
CA ARG A 28 -18.84 -8.93 6.27
C ARG A 28 -19.25 -7.64 5.55
N ALA A 29 -20.13 -7.79 4.56
CA ALA A 29 -20.72 -6.69 3.79
C ALA A 29 -21.63 -5.78 4.64
N GLY A 30 -21.31 -4.49 4.69
CA GLY A 30 -22.16 -3.43 5.23
C GLY A 30 -22.42 -2.35 4.17
N ALA A 31 -23.69 -2.22 3.75
CA ALA A 31 -24.13 -1.21 2.80
C ALA A 31 -24.28 0.16 3.49
N LEU A 32 -23.65 1.21 2.94
CA LEU A 32 -23.92 2.59 3.34
C LEU A 32 -24.54 3.37 2.18
N ARG A 33 -25.71 3.93 2.49
CA ARG A 33 -26.63 4.65 1.61
C ARG A 33 -26.11 6.04 1.24
N SER A 34 -26.56 6.46 0.07
CA SER A 34 -26.53 7.81 -0.51
C SER A 34 -26.90 8.93 0.47
N VAL A 35 -26.12 10.02 0.44
CA VAL A 35 -26.57 11.33 0.91
C VAL A 35 -26.63 12.28 -0.29
N VAL A 36 -27.85 12.76 -0.54
CA VAL A 36 -28.21 13.87 -1.41
C VAL A 36 -28.29 15.13 -0.55
N GLY A 37 -27.83 16.26 -1.08
CA GLY A 37 -28.08 17.62 -0.56
C GLY A 37 -27.19 18.62 -1.29
N ALA A 38 -27.64 19.25 -2.39
CA ALA A 38 -28.54 20.41 -2.46
C ALA A 38 -27.81 21.76 -2.27
N GLY A 39 -27.90 22.61 -3.30
CA GLY A 39 -27.86 24.07 -3.14
C GLY A 39 -26.59 24.79 -3.59
N ILE A 40 -26.35 24.91 -4.90
CA ILE A 40 -25.49 26.00 -5.42
C ILE A 40 -26.40 27.20 -5.69
N GLY A 41 -26.39 28.11 -4.72
CA GLY A 41 -26.14 29.55 -4.87
C GLY A 41 -26.90 30.30 -5.96
N ASP A 42 -27.86 31.09 -5.48
CA ASP A 42 -28.57 32.16 -6.18
C ASP A 42 -27.65 33.08 -7.00
N THR A 43 -27.69 32.84 -8.30
CA THR A 43 -27.85 33.79 -9.40
C THR A 43 -28.12 35.26 -9.00
N LEU A 44 -27.13 36.12 -9.29
CA LEU A 44 -27.25 37.55 -9.64
C LEU A 44 -27.83 38.54 -8.60
N THR A 45 -26.94 39.32 -7.99
CA THR A 45 -27.28 40.66 -7.47
C THR A 45 -26.86 41.75 -8.46
N ARG A 46 -27.86 42.51 -8.90
CA ARG A 46 -27.78 43.65 -9.83
C ARG A 46 -27.36 44.92 -9.05
N VAL A 47 -26.29 45.58 -9.45
CA VAL A 47 -26.00 46.98 -9.05
C VAL A 47 -26.10 47.89 -10.27
N ARG A 48 -27.00 48.88 -10.19
CA ARG A 48 -27.25 49.88 -11.24
C ARG A 48 -26.60 51.20 -10.85
N GLY A 49 -25.83 51.76 -11.78
CA GLY A 49 -25.82 53.20 -12.08
C GLY A 49 -24.82 54.08 -11.33
N PHE A 50 -23.75 54.47 -12.03
CA PHE A 50 -23.21 55.82 -11.89
C PHE A 50 -23.14 56.47 -13.28
N ARG A 51 -23.85 57.60 -13.44
CA ARG A 51 -23.80 58.48 -14.61
C ARG A 51 -22.71 59.52 -14.36
N GLY A 52 -21.79 59.70 -15.30
CA GLY A 52 -20.86 60.82 -15.27
C GLY A 52 -20.04 60.95 -16.55
N GLY A 53 -20.50 61.83 -17.45
CA GLY A 53 -19.69 62.80 -18.22
C GLY A 53 -18.73 62.31 -19.33
N PRO A 54 -18.64 63.01 -20.48
CA PRO A 54 -17.86 62.57 -21.64
C PRO A 54 -16.42 63.11 -21.65
N MET A 55 -15.44 62.29 -22.03
CA MET A 55 -14.13 62.75 -22.51
C MET A 55 -13.73 62.04 -23.81
N ARG A 56 -13.99 62.74 -24.91
CA ARG A 56 -13.13 62.99 -26.09
C ARG A 56 -12.06 61.93 -26.42
N SER A 57 -12.36 61.18 -27.49
CA SER A 57 -11.49 60.86 -28.65
C SER A 57 -9.97 60.84 -28.47
N GLY A 58 -9.34 59.68 -28.67
CA GLY A 58 -7.94 59.63 -29.09
C GLY A 58 -7.21 58.31 -28.89
N VAL A 59 -7.25 57.45 -29.91
CA VAL A 59 -6.11 56.62 -30.37
C VAL A 59 -5.66 55.46 -29.46
N TRP A 60 -6.09 54.26 -29.86
CA TRP A 60 -5.43 52.97 -29.63
C TRP A 60 -3.98 52.96 -30.15
N VAL A 61 -3.14 52.03 -29.68
CA VAL A 61 -1.70 51.77 -30.02
C VAL A 61 -0.77 52.39 -28.96
N VAL A 62 -0.14 51.64 -28.03
CA VAL A 62 0.89 50.61 -28.22
C VAL A 62 0.83 49.60 -27.05
N LEU A 63 0.39 48.37 -27.34
CA LEU A 63 0.78 47.16 -26.62
C LEU A 63 1.89 46.52 -27.46
N LEU A 64 3.15 46.62 -27.06
CA LEU A 64 4.23 45.74 -27.51
C LEU A 64 5.51 46.06 -26.74
N VAL A 65 6.24 44.99 -26.40
CA VAL A 65 7.54 44.96 -25.68
C VAL A 65 7.47 44.91 -24.15
N CYS A 66 6.71 43.95 -23.62
CA CYS A 66 7.10 43.23 -22.38
C CYS A 66 6.72 41.73 -22.46
N GLY A 67 6.61 41.18 -23.68
CA GLY A 67 6.41 39.76 -23.90
C GLY A 67 7.66 39.18 -24.52
N LEU A 68 8.45 38.45 -23.73
CA LEU A 68 9.32 37.31 -24.12
C LEU A 68 10.34 37.03 -23.01
N LEU A 69 9.88 36.82 -21.78
CA LEU A 69 10.60 36.05 -20.75
C LEU A 69 9.54 35.38 -19.86
N THR A 70 8.58 34.69 -20.48
CA THR A 70 7.78 33.69 -19.77
C THR A 70 8.68 32.46 -19.62
N THR A 71 9.56 32.47 -18.62
CA THR A 71 10.19 31.25 -18.15
C THR A 71 9.07 30.31 -17.75
N SER A 72 8.79 29.30 -18.57
CA SER A 72 7.94 28.19 -18.23
C SER A 72 8.53 27.54 -16.98
N LEU A 73 8.02 27.93 -15.81
CA LEU A 73 8.28 27.18 -14.59
C LEU A 73 7.84 25.74 -14.88
N PRO A 74 8.71 24.73 -14.71
CA PRO A 74 8.23 23.37 -14.77
C PRO A 74 7.17 23.27 -13.69
N VAL A 75 5.94 22.94 -14.08
CA VAL A 75 4.92 22.50 -13.13
C VAL A 75 5.52 21.25 -12.50
N LEU A 76 6.09 21.41 -11.30
CA LEU A 76 6.45 20.28 -10.46
C LEU A 76 5.14 19.51 -10.30
N ALA A 77 5.09 18.31 -10.88
CA ALA A 77 3.94 17.45 -10.74
C ALA A 77 3.69 17.29 -9.24
N GLN A 78 2.61 17.91 -8.74
CA GLN A 78 2.21 17.77 -7.36
C GLN A 78 1.82 16.30 -7.19
N VAL A 79 2.72 15.52 -6.57
CA VAL A 79 2.39 14.15 -6.19
C VAL A 79 1.27 14.29 -5.16
N ALA A 80 0.08 13.82 -5.51
CA ALA A 80 -1.03 13.78 -4.56
C ALA A 80 -0.55 13.04 -3.30
N PRO A 81 -0.89 13.53 -2.09
CA PRO A 81 -0.51 12.84 -0.87
C PRO A 81 -1.00 11.39 -0.93
N PRO A 82 -0.25 10.44 -0.36
CA PRO A 82 -0.66 9.04 -0.33
C PRO A 82 -2.05 8.94 0.32
N ARG A 83 -2.85 8.00 -0.19
CA ARG A 83 -4.19 7.75 0.34
C ARG A 83 -4.14 6.98 1.65
N GLY A 84 -3.16 6.11 1.80
CA GLY A 84 -2.90 5.37 3.03
C GLY A 84 -1.80 6.02 3.87
N VAL A 85 -1.60 5.45 5.06
CA VAL A 85 -0.57 5.88 6.03
C VAL A 85 0.32 4.71 6.43
N GLU A 86 1.60 4.96 6.64
CA GLU A 86 2.54 3.95 7.16
C GLU A 86 2.74 4.16 8.66
N LEU A 87 2.52 3.11 9.47
CA LEU A 87 2.62 3.17 10.92
C LEU A 87 4.01 3.62 11.41
N ALA A 88 5.07 3.29 10.67
CA ALA A 88 6.44 3.66 11.01
C ALA A 88 6.67 5.19 11.00
N ASP A 89 5.85 5.93 10.26
CA ASP A 89 5.95 7.38 10.11
C ASP A 89 5.09 8.15 11.12
N LEU A 90 4.32 7.44 11.95
CA LEU A 90 3.40 8.01 12.92
C LEU A 90 3.97 7.95 14.34
N THR A 91 3.64 8.96 15.15
CA THR A 91 3.69 8.82 16.61
C THR A 91 2.64 7.82 17.09
N TRP A 92 2.78 7.28 18.30
CA TRP A 92 1.79 6.33 18.83
C TRP A 92 0.39 6.96 18.99
N GLN A 93 0.30 8.27 19.23
CA GLN A 93 -0.97 9.00 19.34
C GLN A 93 -1.65 9.14 17.97
N GLU A 94 -0.87 9.38 16.92
CA GLU A 94 -1.37 9.38 15.54
C GLU A 94 -1.78 7.96 15.12
N ALA A 95 -1.00 6.93 15.49
CA ALA A 95 -1.33 5.53 15.25
C ALA A 95 -2.67 5.14 15.91
N GLU A 96 -2.89 5.54 17.17
CA GLU A 96 -4.17 5.32 17.88
C GLU A 96 -5.35 5.93 17.10
N SER A 97 -5.16 7.10 16.47
CA SER A 97 -6.23 7.75 15.71
C SER A 97 -6.60 7.05 14.39
N VAL A 98 -5.68 6.30 13.79
CA VAL A 98 -5.90 5.62 12.50
C VAL A 98 -6.24 4.13 12.64
N LEU A 99 -5.86 3.50 13.76
CA LEU A 99 -6.19 2.12 14.08
C LEU A 99 -7.63 2.02 14.61
N THR A 100 -8.60 2.21 13.73
CA THR A 100 -10.04 2.12 14.06
C THR A 100 -10.60 0.73 13.71
N PRO A 101 -11.80 0.37 14.21
CA PRO A 101 -12.46 -0.90 13.84
C PRO A 101 -12.65 -1.11 12.33
N ASP A 102 -12.85 -0.04 11.57
CA ASP A 102 -13.04 -0.07 10.12
C ASP A 102 -11.71 -0.01 9.34
N ALA A 103 -10.59 0.22 10.02
CA ALA A 103 -9.29 0.30 9.36
C ALA A 103 -8.87 -1.06 8.80
N VAL A 104 -8.36 -1.02 7.57
CA VAL A 104 -7.70 -2.17 6.94
C VAL A 104 -6.20 -2.00 7.11
N VAL A 105 -5.57 -2.98 7.75
CA VAL A 105 -4.12 -3.03 7.94
C VAL A 105 -3.48 -3.95 6.91
N VAL A 106 -2.47 -3.45 6.21
CA VAL A 106 -1.65 -4.22 5.28
C VAL A 106 -0.25 -4.38 5.85
N ILE A 107 0.24 -5.62 5.89
CA ILE A 107 1.60 -5.95 6.34
C ILE A 107 2.38 -6.44 5.12
N ALA A 108 3.40 -5.70 4.72
CA ALA A 108 4.30 -6.15 3.66
C ALA A 108 5.23 -7.25 4.17
N LEU A 109 5.50 -8.24 3.33
CA LEU A 109 6.45 -9.32 3.62
C LEU A 109 7.41 -9.46 2.45
N GLY A 110 8.69 -9.21 2.70
CA GLY A 110 9.77 -9.40 1.73
C GLY A 110 11.09 -9.69 2.42
N ALA A 111 11.77 -10.75 2.02
CA ALA A 111 13.01 -11.15 2.67
C ALA A 111 14.08 -10.05 2.52
N ALA A 112 14.69 -9.64 3.64
CA ALA A 112 15.84 -8.74 3.58
C ALA A 112 17.10 -9.42 3.02
N ALA A 113 17.22 -10.74 3.21
CA ALA A 113 18.32 -11.52 2.63
C ALA A 113 17.90 -12.97 2.38
N LYS A 114 17.75 -13.35 1.11
CA LYS A 114 17.38 -14.70 0.63
C LYS A 114 17.92 -14.93 -0.78
N GLU A 115 18.26 -16.16 -1.16
CA GLU A 115 18.90 -16.45 -2.45
C GLU A 115 18.01 -16.23 -3.69
N HIS A 116 18.59 -15.70 -4.77
CA HIS A 116 17.88 -15.43 -6.02
C HIS A 116 18.73 -15.76 -7.27
N GLY A 117 19.52 -16.83 -7.18
CA GLY A 117 20.52 -17.19 -8.16
C GLY A 117 21.73 -16.24 -8.16
N PRO A 118 22.67 -16.43 -9.09
CA PRO A 118 23.92 -15.67 -9.14
C PRO A 118 23.78 -14.23 -9.70
N HIS A 119 22.57 -13.82 -10.08
CA HIS A 119 22.32 -12.60 -10.86
C HIS A 119 21.54 -11.53 -10.08
N LEU A 120 20.86 -11.91 -9.00
CA LEU A 120 20.10 -11.00 -8.16
C LEU A 120 20.72 -10.90 -6.77
N ARG A 121 20.51 -9.74 -6.14
CA ARG A 121 20.92 -9.48 -4.76
C ARG A 121 20.02 -10.25 -3.79
N LEU A 122 20.53 -10.47 -2.58
CA LEU A 122 19.79 -11.15 -1.51
C LEU A 122 18.54 -10.37 -1.04
N ASP A 123 18.52 -9.04 -1.21
CA ASP A 123 17.45 -8.13 -0.77
C ASP A 123 16.37 -7.89 -1.85
N ASN A 124 16.34 -8.71 -2.90
CA ASN A 124 15.39 -8.57 -4.00
C ASN A 124 13.93 -8.59 -3.52
N ASP A 125 13.57 -9.53 -2.65
CA ASP A 125 12.20 -9.66 -2.15
C ASP A 125 11.80 -8.46 -1.27
N TYR A 126 12.72 -7.92 -0.47
CA TYR A 126 12.50 -6.69 0.29
C TYR A 126 12.19 -5.50 -0.63
N HIS A 127 13.01 -5.28 -1.66
CA HIS A 127 12.77 -4.18 -2.61
C HIS A 127 11.45 -4.33 -3.37
N MET A 128 11.07 -5.56 -3.75
CA MET A 128 9.78 -5.83 -4.37
C MET A 128 8.61 -5.55 -3.41
N ALA A 129 8.71 -5.97 -2.15
CA ALA A 129 7.70 -5.70 -1.13
C ALA A 129 7.55 -4.20 -0.87
N GLU A 130 8.64 -3.46 -0.69
CA GLU A 130 8.65 -2.01 -0.48
C GLU A 130 8.07 -1.25 -1.69
N TYR A 131 8.40 -1.68 -2.91
CA TYR A 131 7.81 -1.10 -4.11
C TYR A 131 6.29 -1.25 -4.11
N LEU A 132 5.79 -2.48 -3.89
CA LEU A 132 4.35 -2.78 -3.87
C LEU A 132 3.64 -2.10 -2.69
N LYS A 133 4.28 -2.04 -1.52
CA LYS A 133 3.83 -1.32 -0.32
C LYS A 133 3.55 0.15 -0.65
N ARG A 134 4.50 0.83 -1.28
CA ARG A 134 4.33 2.23 -1.73
C ARG A 134 3.17 2.38 -2.71
N ARG A 135 3.01 1.44 -3.66
CA ARG A 135 1.87 1.48 -4.61
C ARG A 135 0.53 1.36 -3.89
N ILE A 136 0.44 0.54 -2.84
CA ILE A 136 -0.76 0.41 -2.01
C ILE A 136 -1.04 1.72 -1.27
N LEU A 137 -0.03 2.33 -0.64
CA LEU A 137 -0.15 3.63 0.05
C LEU A 137 -0.64 4.73 -0.90
N GLU A 138 -0.18 4.74 -2.14
CA GLU A 138 -0.60 5.72 -3.15
C GLU A 138 -2.05 5.50 -3.63
N SER A 139 -2.51 4.26 -3.71
CA SER A 139 -3.80 3.94 -4.36
C SER A 139 -4.97 3.72 -3.41
N SER A 140 -4.70 3.38 -2.14
CA SER A 140 -5.67 2.79 -1.23
C SER A 140 -5.67 3.50 0.12
N ASP A 141 -6.85 3.69 0.69
CA ASP A 141 -7.05 4.20 2.06
C ASP A 141 -6.90 3.05 3.06
N VAL A 142 -5.66 2.81 3.48
CA VAL A 142 -5.27 1.70 4.37
C VAL A 142 -4.16 2.14 5.32
N VAL A 143 -4.05 1.45 6.45
CA VAL A 143 -2.89 1.54 7.34
C VAL A 143 -1.89 0.47 6.93
N VAL A 144 -0.62 0.82 6.80
CA VAL A 144 0.44 -0.11 6.43
C VAL A 144 1.41 -0.29 7.60
N ALA A 145 1.61 -1.52 8.03
CA ALA A 145 2.58 -1.87 9.06
C ALA A 145 4.00 -1.99 8.48
N PRO A 146 5.06 -1.87 9.30
CA PRO A 146 6.43 -2.10 8.87
C PRO A 146 6.61 -3.47 8.21
N THR A 147 7.46 -3.52 7.18
CA THR A 147 7.72 -4.74 6.41
C THR A 147 8.37 -5.82 7.27
N ILE A 148 7.81 -7.04 7.20
CA ILE A 148 8.42 -8.24 7.77
C ILE A 148 9.57 -8.68 6.86
N THR A 149 10.78 -8.71 7.42
CA THR A 149 12.03 -8.96 6.69
C THR A 149 12.61 -10.37 6.88
N TYR A 150 12.13 -11.11 7.88
CA TYR A 150 12.53 -12.50 8.16
C TYR A 150 11.31 -13.40 8.18
N HIS A 151 11.41 -14.58 7.55
CA HIS A 151 10.31 -15.53 7.47
C HIS A 151 10.77 -16.95 7.13
N PHE A 152 9.81 -17.82 6.81
CA PHE A 152 10.01 -19.22 6.46
C PHE A 152 10.42 -19.42 4.98
N TYR A 153 11.70 -19.76 4.77
CA TYR A 153 12.35 -19.97 3.47
C TYR A 153 13.12 -21.31 3.40
N PRO A 154 12.49 -22.48 3.58
CA PRO A 154 13.18 -23.76 3.83
C PRO A 154 14.00 -24.28 2.64
N ALA A 155 13.69 -23.82 1.42
CA ALA A 155 14.41 -24.22 0.21
C ALA A 155 15.78 -23.55 0.07
N PHE A 156 16.12 -22.57 0.92
CA PHE A 156 17.27 -21.69 0.74
C PHE A 156 18.32 -21.79 1.86
N LEU A 157 18.31 -22.89 2.64
CA LEU A 157 19.16 -23.06 3.82
C LEU A 157 20.65 -23.20 3.51
N GLU A 158 20.99 -23.73 2.32
CA GLU A 158 22.36 -24.00 1.90
C GLU A 158 23.08 -22.77 1.31
N TYR A 159 22.37 -21.66 1.12
CA TYR A 159 22.90 -20.47 0.44
C TYR A 159 23.37 -19.42 1.46
N PRO A 160 24.69 -19.17 1.56
CA PRO A 160 25.22 -18.20 2.52
C PRO A 160 24.59 -16.81 2.35
N GLY A 161 24.22 -16.21 3.47
CA GLY A 161 23.53 -14.92 3.52
C GLY A 161 22.00 -15.02 3.53
N SER A 162 21.42 -16.15 3.13
CA SER A 162 19.99 -16.39 3.33
C SER A 162 19.68 -16.58 4.81
N THR A 163 18.65 -15.90 5.31
CA THR A 163 18.17 -16.08 6.69
C THR A 163 16.79 -16.71 6.70
N HIS A 164 16.61 -17.77 7.48
CA HIS A 164 15.38 -18.55 7.58
C HIS A 164 14.87 -18.63 9.03
N LEU A 165 13.56 -18.53 9.21
CA LEU A 165 12.88 -18.83 10.47
C LEU A 165 12.18 -20.19 10.40
N ARG A 166 12.17 -20.92 11.51
CA ARG A 166 11.34 -22.11 11.69
C ARG A 166 9.88 -21.80 11.39
N PHE A 167 9.11 -22.81 11.01
CA PHE A 167 7.70 -22.67 10.65
C PHE A 167 6.89 -21.98 11.75
N GLU A 168 7.01 -22.46 12.99
CA GLU A 168 6.26 -21.94 14.15
C GLU A 168 6.66 -20.50 14.45
N THR A 169 7.96 -20.18 14.37
CA THR A 169 8.45 -18.82 14.59
C THR A 169 7.91 -17.85 13.54
N ALA A 170 7.85 -18.25 12.27
CA ALA A 170 7.28 -17.42 11.21
C ALA A 170 5.76 -17.22 11.38
N ARG A 171 5.03 -18.28 11.71
CA ARG A 171 3.60 -18.22 12.04
C ARG A 171 3.34 -17.29 13.22
N ASP A 172 4.04 -17.53 14.34
CA ASP A 172 3.81 -16.82 15.60
C ASP A 172 4.22 -15.35 15.51
N LEU A 173 5.25 -15.02 14.72
CA LEU A 173 5.61 -13.64 14.41
C LEU A 173 4.44 -12.86 13.78
N VAL A 174 3.70 -13.49 12.87
CA VAL A 174 2.53 -12.87 12.24
C VAL A 174 1.35 -12.81 13.21
N VAL A 175 1.09 -13.90 13.95
CA VAL A 175 0.02 -13.94 14.96
C VAL A 175 0.22 -12.86 16.02
N ASP A 176 1.42 -12.74 16.58
CA ASP A 176 1.73 -11.76 17.63
C ASP A 176 1.66 -10.33 17.08
N GLY A 177 2.19 -10.10 15.87
CA GLY A 177 2.14 -8.79 15.22
C GLY A 177 0.71 -8.33 14.90
N VAL A 178 -0.14 -9.23 14.42
CA VAL A 178 -1.56 -8.94 14.17
C VAL A 178 -2.31 -8.75 15.49
N THR A 179 -2.13 -9.65 16.47
CA THR A 179 -2.78 -9.58 17.77
C THR A 179 -2.49 -8.25 18.47
N SER A 180 -1.24 -7.79 18.42
CA SER A 180 -0.84 -6.51 19.04
C SER A 180 -1.53 -5.30 18.40
N GLN A 181 -1.77 -5.32 17.09
CA GLN A 181 -2.42 -4.21 16.39
C GLN A 181 -3.94 -4.29 16.50
N ALA A 182 -4.51 -5.49 16.43
CA ALA A 182 -5.94 -5.75 16.56
C ALA A 182 -6.50 -5.30 17.93
N ALA A 183 -5.66 -5.31 18.97
CA ALA A 183 -6.02 -4.82 20.31
C ALA A 183 -6.51 -3.35 20.33
N TYR A 184 -6.20 -2.56 19.29
CA TYR A 184 -6.58 -1.16 19.19
C TYR A 184 -7.78 -0.90 18.28
N GLY A 185 -8.34 -1.91 17.61
CA GLY A 185 -9.55 -1.74 16.81
C GLY A 185 -9.61 -2.58 15.53
N PRO A 186 -8.61 -2.51 14.64
CA PRO A 186 -8.71 -3.06 13.29
C PRO A 186 -9.06 -4.55 13.29
N GLN A 187 -9.97 -4.94 12.39
CA GLN A 187 -10.37 -6.34 12.20
C GLN A 187 -9.94 -6.90 10.84
N GLY A 188 -9.61 -6.02 9.88
CA GLY A 188 -9.19 -6.41 8.53
C GLY A 188 -7.67 -6.39 8.37
N PHE A 189 -7.05 -7.56 8.28
CA PHE A 189 -5.60 -7.69 8.05
C PHE A 189 -5.28 -8.41 6.74
N TYR A 190 -4.32 -7.88 5.99
CA TYR A 190 -3.80 -8.47 4.76
C TYR A 190 -2.28 -8.54 4.81
N VAL A 191 -1.70 -9.68 4.47
CA VAL A 191 -0.26 -9.78 4.24
C VAL A 191 0.01 -9.68 2.75
N LEU A 192 0.73 -8.63 2.33
CA LEU A 192 1.28 -8.53 0.98
C LEU A 192 2.47 -9.47 0.88
N ASN A 193 2.18 -10.71 0.47
CA ASN A 193 3.15 -11.77 0.37
C ASN A 193 3.82 -11.80 -1.01
N THR A 194 5.15 -11.79 -1.05
CA THR A 194 5.94 -11.81 -2.29
C THR A 194 6.54 -13.19 -2.64
N GLY A 195 6.39 -14.20 -1.78
CA GLY A 195 7.01 -15.52 -1.97
C GLY A 195 6.06 -16.71 -1.77
N VAL A 196 6.35 -17.83 -2.41
CA VAL A 196 5.54 -19.06 -2.28
C VAL A 196 5.82 -19.78 -0.96
N SER A 197 7.08 -19.83 -0.53
CA SER A 197 7.49 -20.56 0.68
C SER A 197 6.79 -20.09 1.95
N THR A 198 6.47 -18.80 2.04
CA THR A 198 5.84 -18.15 3.20
C THR A 198 4.33 -18.41 3.28
N ALA A 199 3.69 -18.90 2.21
CA ALA A 199 2.25 -19.07 2.15
C ALA A 199 1.71 -20.03 3.21
N ARG A 200 2.42 -21.14 3.49
CA ARG A 200 1.99 -22.14 4.48
C ARG A 200 1.95 -21.59 5.92
N PRO A 201 3.01 -20.97 6.47
CA PRO A 201 2.93 -20.37 7.79
C PRO A 201 1.95 -19.18 7.86
N LEU A 202 1.78 -18.43 6.78
CA LEU A 202 0.74 -17.38 6.70
C LEU A 202 -0.67 -17.96 6.79
N ALA A 203 -0.94 -19.08 6.10
CA ALA A 203 -2.23 -19.77 6.18
C ALA A 203 -2.50 -20.27 7.61
N ALA A 204 -1.50 -20.88 8.25
CA ALA A 204 -1.61 -21.32 9.65
C ALA A 204 -1.85 -20.14 10.62
N ALA A 205 -1.20 -18.99 10.39
CA ALA A 205 -1.46 -17.79 11.17
C ALA A 205 -2.90 -17.29 10.97
N ALA A 206 -3.39 -17.27 9.73
CA ALA A 206 -4.76 -16.86 9.41
C ALA A 206 -5.82 -17.78 10.03
N GLU A 207 -5.59 -19.09 10.07
CA GLU A 207 -6.45 -20.06 10.75
C GLU A 207 -6.54 -19.74 12.25
N ILE A 208 -5.39 -19.57 12.92
CA ILE A 208 -5.33 -19.20 14.35
C ILE A 208 -6.07 -17.88 14.63
N MET A 209 -5.89 -16.87 13.77
CA MET A 209 -6.57 -15.58 13.96
C MET A 209 -8.08 -15.72 13.76
N THR A 210 -8.52 -16.49 12.78
CA THR A 210 -9.97 -16.71 12.52
C THR A 210 -10.66 -17.42 13.68
N GLU A 211 -9.96 -18.35 14.34
CA GLU A 211 -10.48 -19.06 15.52
C GLU A 211 -10.63 -18.15 16.76
N ARG A 212 -9.86 -17.06 16.83
CA ARG A 212 -9.89 -16.09 17.95
C ARG A 212 -10.98 -15.03 17.81
N GLY A 213 -11.57 -14.88 16.62
CA GLY A 213 -12.53 -13.81 16.28
C GLY A 213 -11.85 -12.50 15.93
#